data_AF-A8NQB8-F1
#
_entry.id   AF-A8NQB8-F1
#
_cell.length_a   1.000
_cell.length_b   1.000
_cell.length_c   1.000
_cell.angle_alpha   90.00
_cell.angle_beta   90.00
_cell.angle_gamma   90.00
#
_symmetry.space_group_name_H-M   'P 1'
#
loop_
_entity.id
_entity.type
_entity.pdbx_description
1 polymer ?
#
loop_
_entity_poly.entity_id
_entity_poly.type
_entity_poly.pdbx_seq_one_letter_code
_entity_poly.pdbx_strand_id
1 'polypeptide(L)' 'MAFSGNCATVEIALAEVLWTKQRYDSYQFYHVFKEDELKALITMTPSLRLVHLAYEHANWWAIAEKADSFS' A
#
# COMPACT_ATOMS: atom_id res chain seq x y z
N MET A 1 -15.60 -43.29 -31.54
CA MET A 1 -16.64 -42.57 -30.76
C MET A 1 -16.14 -42.55 -29.33
N ALA A 2 -15.73 -41.47 -28.68
CA ALA A 2 -15.52 -40.07 -29.07
C ALA A 2 -14.24 -39.60 -28.35
N PHE A 3 -13.44 -38.75 -29.01
CA PHE A 3 -12.25 -38.12 -28.44
C PHE A 3 -12.68 -37.02 -27.45
N SER A 4 -13.19 -37.37 -26.27
CA SER A 4 -13.55 -36.37 -25.23
C SER A 4 -12.47 -36.18 -24.16
N GLY A 5 -11.46 -37.06 -24.11
CA GLY A 5 -10.42 -37.03 -23.07
C GLY A 5 -9.36 -35.94 -23.23
N ASN A 6 -9.20 -35.34 -24.42
CA ASN A 6 -8.11 -34.40 -24.70
C ASN A 6 -8.44 -32.93 -24.35
N CYS A 7 -9.73 -32.56 -24.29
CA CYS A 7 -10.13 -31.17 -24.00
C CYS A 7 -9.97 -30.84 -22.51
N ALA A 8 -10.42 -31.74 -21.63
CA ALA A 8 -10.33 -31.54 -20.19
C ALA A 8 -8.87 -31.42 -19.70
N THR A 9 -7.96 -32.22 -20.25
CA THR A 9 -6.53 -32.15 -19.89
C THR A 9 -5.89 -30.82 -20.32
N VAL A 10 -6.25 -30.31 -21.50
CA VAL A 10 -5.74 -29.01 -21.98
C VAL A 10 -6.30 -27.85 -21.15
N GLU A 11 -7.58 -27.90 -20.78
CA GLU A 11 -8.20 -26.90 -19.89
C GLU A 11 -7.56 -26.88 -18.50
N ILE A 12 -7.32 -28.06 -17.91
CA ILE A 12 -6.63 -28.17 -16.61
C ILE A 12 -5.20 -27.64 -16.72
N ALA A 13 -4.46 -28.01 -17.76
CA ALA A 13 -3.09 -27.52 -17.96
C ALA A 13 -3.06 -26.00 -18.17
N LEU A 14 -4.00 -25.44 -18.92
CA LEU A 14 -4.13 -23.98 -19.10
C LEU A 14 -4.48 -23.27 -17.79
N ALA A 15 -5.40 -23.84 -17.00
CA ALA A 15 -5.73 -23.32 -15.68
C ALA A 15 -4.51 -23.34 -14.76
N GLU A 16 -3.77 -24.44 -14.68
CA GLU A 16 -2.53 -24.54 -13.87
C GLU A 16 -1.46 -23.55 -14.31
N VAL A 17 -1.26 -23.36 -15.62
CA VAL A 17 -0.33 -22.36 -16.15
C VAL A 17 -0.79 -20.93 -15.81
N LEU A 18 -2.09 -20.64 -15.91
CA LEU A 18 -2.66 -19.34 -15.51
C LEU A 18 -2.48 -19.11 -14.02
N TRP A 19 -2.80 -20.07 -13.15
CA TRP A 19 -2.58 -20.00 -11.71
C TRP A 19 -1.09 -19.80 -11.35
N THR A 20 -0.19 -20.46 -12.09
CA THR A 20 1.26 -20.31 -11.91
C THR A 20 1.77 -18.94 -12.38
N LYS A 21 1.23 -18.42 -13.49
CA LYS A 21 1.57 -17.09 -14.02
C LYS A 21 0.96 -15.94 -13.21
N GLN A 22 -0.14 -16.19 -12.51
CA GLN A 22 -0.85 -15.20 -11.70
C GLN A 22 -0.27 -15.04 -10.28
N ARG A 23 0.74 -15.85 -9.92
CA ARG A 23 1.66 -15.56 -8.81
C ARG A 23 2.63 -14.43 -9.17
N TYR A 24 2.08 -13.27 -9.49
CA TYR A 24 2.83 -12.02 -9.43
C TYR A 24 2.87 -11.60 -7.97
N ASP A 25 4.03 -11.70 -7.33
CA ASP A 25 4.27 -11.06 -6.04
C ASP A 25 4.14 -9.54 -6.26
N SER A 26 2.98 -8.98 -5.95
CA SER A 26 2.79 -7.54 -5.96
C SER A 26 3.51 -6.96 -4.74
N TYR A 27 4.73 -6.49 -4.96
CA TYR A 27 5.45 -5.72 -3.94
C TYR A 27 4.80 -4.34 -3.80
N GLN A 28 4.37 -4.02 -2.59
CA GLN A 28 3.98 -2.67 -2.21
C GLN A 28 5.17 -2.00 -1.51
N PHE A 29 5.50 -0.78 -1.92
CA PHE A 29 6.53 0.01 -1.27
C PHE A 29 5.88 0.81 -0.13
N TYR A 30 6.39 0.60 1.09
CA TYR A 30 5.99 1.35 2.28
C TYR A 30 7.13 2.27 2.71
N HIS A 31 6.79 3.50 3.07
CA HIS A 31 7.70 4.41 3.74
C HIS A 31 7.54 4.27 5.26
N VAL A 32 8.61 3.90 5.95
CA VAL A 32 8.62 3.79 7.41
C VAL A 32 9.18 5.09 7.98
N PHE A 33 8.30 5.88 8.60
CA PHE A 33 8.68 7.13 9.24
C PHE A 33 9.63 6.88 10.42
N LYS A 34 10.75 7.59 10.43
CA LYS A 34 11.65 7.70 11.58
C LYS A 34 11.09 8.71 12.60
N GLU A 35 11.64 8.68 13.80
CA GLU A 35 11.36 9.72 14.80
C GLU A 35 11.56 11.12 14.21
N ASP A 36 10.64 12.03 14.52
CA ASP A 36 10.55 13.39 14.00
C ASP A 36 10.38 13.56 12.47
N GLU A 37 10.39 12.50 11.66
CA GLU A 37 10.25 12.63 10.21
C GLU A 37 8.85 13.11 9.79
N LEU A 38 7.81 12.53 10.38
CA LEU A 38 6.42 12.95 10.14
C LEU A 38 6.20 14.40 10.60
N LYS A 39 6.82 14.80 11.72
CA LYS A 39 6.81 16.17 12.24
C LYS A 39 7.43 17.14 11.25
N ALA A 40 8.64 16.82 10.78
CA ALA A 40 9.35 17.64 9.80
C ALA A 40 8.52 17.81 8.52
N LEU A 41 7.89 16.74 8.02
CA LEU A 41 7.03 16.79 6.85
C LEU A 41 5.83 17.74 7.04
N ILE A 42 5.16 17.67 8.19
CA ILE A 42 4.03 18.56 8.51
C ILE A 42 4.51 20.01 8.65
N THR A 43 5.63 20.26 9.35
CA THR A 43 6.20 21.60 9.52
C THR A 43 6.68 22.22 8.20
N MET A 44 7.15 21.41 7.25
CA MET A 44 7.51 21.87 5.90
C MET A 44 6.30 22.21 5.03
N THR A 45 5.07 21.90 5.46
CA THR A 45 3.83 22.17 4.72
C THR A 45 3.20 23.47 5.25
N PRO A 46 3.30 24.61 4.53
CA PRO A 46 2.95 25.93 5.10
C PRO A 46 1.46 26.10 5.45
N SER A 47 0.59 25.30 4.84
CA SER A 47 -0.85 25.30 5.10
C SER A 47 -1.26 24.45 6.31
N LEU A 48 -0.30 23.85 7.02
CA LEU A 48 -0.56 22.99 8.18
C LEU A 48 0.15 23.50 9.43
N ARG A 49 -0.52 23.37 10.57
CA ARG A 49 0.06 23.50 11.90
C ARG A 49 -0.07 22.17 12.64
N LEU A 50 1.04 21.65 13.14
CA LEU A 50 1.04 20.45 13.96
C LEU A 50 0.43 20.76 15.34
N VAL A 51 -0.60 20.01 15.73
CA VAL A 51 -1.27 20.11 17.04
C VAL A 51 -0.76 19.04 17.99
N HIS A 52 -0.62 17.81 17.51
CA HIS A 52 -0.17 16.67 18.30
C HIS A 52 0.58 15.65 17.44
N LEU A 53 1.55 14.95 18.04
CA LEU A 53 2.29 13.85 17.43
C LEU A 53 2.53 12.79 18.51
N ALA A 54 2.27 11.53 18.19
CA ALA A 54 2.55 10.42 19.08
C ALA A 54 2.96 9.15 18.31
N TYR A 55 3.52 8.20 19.05
CA TYR A 55 3.87 6.88 18.58
C TYR A 55 3.05 5.84 19.33
N GLU A 56 2.29 5.03 18.59
CA GLU A 56 1.41 4.02 19.16
C GLU A 56 1.31 2.82 18.21
N HIS A 57 1.35 1.60 18.76
CA HIS A 57 1.25 0.35 17.99
C HIS A 57 2.16 0.30 16.75
N ALA A 58 3.43 0.69 16.90
CA ALA A 58 4.42 0.75 15.83
C ALA A 58 4.13 1.74 14.69
N ASN A 59 3.28 2.74 14.93
CA ASN A 59 2.93 3.77 13.96
C ASN A 59 3.12 5.17 14.56
N TRP A 60 3.61 6.08 13.73
CA TRP A 60 3.53 7.52 14.00
C TRP A 60 2.17 8.04 13.56
N TRP A 61 1.51 8.83 14.40
CA TRP A 61 0.28 9.52 14.05
C TRP A 61 0.32 10.98 14.53
N ALA A 62 -0.39 11.84 13.83
CA ALA A 62 -0.41 13.27 14.10
C ALA A 62 -1.80 13.87 13.94
N ILE A 63 -2.12 14.87 14.75
CA ILE A 63 -3.22 15.80 14.52
C ILE A 63 -2.59 17.09 13.99
N ALA A 64 -3.01 17.50 12.79
CA ALA A 64 -2.65 18.79 12.21
C ALA A 64 -3.92 19.54 11.85
N GLU A 65 -3.88 20.85 12.00
CA GLU A 65 -4.95 21.74 11.55
C GLU A 65 -4.48 22.56 10.35
N LYS A 66 -5.43 23.11 9.60
CA LYS A 66 -5.12 24.07 8.55
C LYS A 66 -4.58 25.33 9.21
N ALA A 67 -3.37 25.74 8.84
CA ALA A 67 -2.88 27.07 9.17
C ALA A 67 -3.67 28.07 8.32
N ASP A 68 -4.40 28.99 8.96
CA ASP A 68 -4.98 30.12 8.26
C ASP A 68 -3.83 30.97 7.72
N SER A 69 -3.59 30.82 6.43
CA SER A 69 -2.64 31.62 5.67
C SER A 69 -3.13 33.06 5.64
N PHE A 70 -2.52 33.90 6.48
CA PHE A 70 -2.57 35.36 6.51
C PHE A 70 -3.96 36.00 6.70
N SER A 71 -4.15 36.60 7.88
CA SER A 71 -4.70 37.97 7.93
C SER A 71 -3.58 38.96 7.60
#